data_AF-A0A9E3CTE2-F1
#
_entry.id   AF-A0A9E3CTE2-F1
#
_cell.length_a   1.000
_cell.length_b   1.000
_cell.length_c   1.000
_cell.angle_alpha   90.00
_cell.angle_beta   90.00
_cell.angle_gamma   90.00
#
_symmetry.space_group_name_H-M   'P 1'
#
loop_
_entity.id
_entity.type
_entity.pdbx_description
1 polymer ?
#
loop_
_entity_poly.entity_id
_entity_poly.type
_entity_poly.pdbx_seq_one_letter_code
_entity_poly.pdbx_strand_id
1 'polypeptide(L)'
;MVRPAALACLLLLIGTQAATRAAEPASSSEKISDNPPAQYVLVKTVVGKMLGAIDARAEPIEPDGYNLLKYCWTPANALGDWAERAGLAGQMVVRALETWSWQRDLARAGYPAEPVAQAIGQYEAALVSARFTDSSRAAALQALVAELDRIKHGNPGAAEARAVPRCQVTSKSLALNVKLAPDDGRARFIPYVLHQICQAQQLDPDDPVRCDYWLDGKKDEPIAFAGETVYSVRWPGGVAAAGRFDPDTLRSDGTLALRQPAVKAKP
;
A
#
# COMPACT_ATOMS: atom_id res chain seq x y z
N MET A 1 17.34 86.00 -14.89
CA MET A 1 16.23 85.49 -14.06
C MET A 1 15.10 85.07 -14.99
N VAL A 2 15.05 83.78 -15.38
CA VAL A 2 13.87 83.12 -15.97
C VAL A 2 13.88 81.66 -15.49
N ARG A 3 12.69 81.16 -15.17
CA ARG A 3 12.32 79.91 -14.50
C ARG A 3 12.48 78.64 -15.37
N PRO A 4 12.41 77.44 -14.75
CA PRO A 4 12.86 76.16 -15.31
C PRO A 4 11.78 75.42 -16.10
N ALA A 5 12.19 74.48 -16.96
CA ALA A 5 11.31 73.50 -17.58
C ALA A 5 11.73 72.09 -17.17
N ALA A 6 10.78 71.37 -16.58
CA ALA A 6 10.88 70.00 -16.11
C ALA A 6 10.92 69.01 -17.28
N LEU A 7 11.68 67.92 -17.12
CA LEU A 7 11.51 66.70 -17.91
C LEU A 7 11.30 65.53 -16.95
N ALA A 8 10.05 65.08 -16.88
CA ALA A 8 9.63 63.90 -16.14
C ALA A 8 9.96 62.66 -16.97
N CYS A 9 10.77 61.74 -16.41
CA CYS A 9 11.04 60.44 -17.00
C CYS A 9 10.11 59.42 -16.34
N LEU A 10 9.03 59.03 -17.02
CA LEU A 10 8.08 58.01 -16.56
C LEU A 10 8.46 56.67 -17.19
N LEU A 11 9.25 55.86 -16.48
CA LEU A 11 9.50 54.46 -16.81
C LEU A 11 8.42 53.59 -16.15
N LEU A 12 7.46 53.15 -16.95
CA LEU A 12 6.46 52.14 -16.59
C LEU A 12 7.15 50.77 -16.43
N LEU A 13 7.44 50.38 -15.19
CA LEU A 13 7.74 48.99 -14.83
C LEU A 13 6.41 48.22 -14.79
N ILE A 14 6.07 47.55 -15.89
CA ILE A 14 5.02 46.53 -15.90
C ILE A 14 5.59 45.29 -15.20
N GLY A 15 5.41 45.21 -13.89
CA GLY A 15 5.65 43.98 -13.15
C GLY A 15 4.57 42.97 -13.49
N THR A 16 4.89 41.97 -14.31
CA THR A 16 4.09 40.76 -14.45
C THR A 16 4.15 39.98 -13.14
N GLN A 17 3.19 40.21 -12.24
CA GLN A 17 2.91 39.28 -11.14
C GLN A 17 2.31 38.02 -11.77
N ALA A 18 3.16 37.06 -12.12
CA ALA A 18 2.72 35.69 -12.25
C ALA A 18 2.22 35.29 -10.86
N ALA A 19 0.89 35.23 -10.69
CA ALA A 19 0.29 34.61 -9.54
C ALA A 19 0.74 33.15 -9.55
N THR A 20 1.76 32.83 -8.76
CA THR A 20 2.06 31.46 -8.36
C THR A 20 0.82 30.96 -7.63
N ARG A 21 -0.10 30.36 -8.38
CA ARG A 21 -1.16 29.51 -7.83
C ARG A 21 -0.41 28.50 -6.97
N ALA A 22 -0.57 28.58 -5.65
CA ALA A 22 0.00 27.58 -4.76
C ALA A 22 -0.43 26.23 -5.33
N ALA A 23 0.54 25.38 -5.70
CA ALA A 23 0.23 24.05 -6.19
C ALA A 23 -0.67 23.42 -5.14
N GLU A 24 -1.82 22.88 -5.57
CA GLU A 24 -2.64 22.11 -4.66
C GLU A 24 -1.74 21.04 -4.05
N PRO A 25 -1.81 20.85 -2.73
CA PRO A 25 -0.88 19.94 -2.09
C PRO A 25 -1.11 18.55 -2.73
N ALA A 26 -0.06 17.75 -2.96
CA ALA A 26 -0.16 16.51 -3.76
C ALA A 26 -0.76 15.34 -2.97
N SER A 27 -1.67 14.55 -3.57
CA SER A 27 -2.28 13.37 -2.95
C SER A 27 -1.25 12.26 -2.70
N SER A 28 -1.64 11.21 -1.98
CA SER A 28 -0.77 10.06 -1.71
C SER A 28 -0.33 9.36 -2.99
N SER A 29 -1.27 9.11 -3.91
CA SER A 29 -0.98 8.47 -5.19
C SER A 29 -0.11 9.35 -6.10
N GLU A 30 -0.30 10.67 -6.09
CA GLU A 30 0.55 11.63 -6.81
C GLU A 30 1.98 11.60 -6.28
N LYS A 31 2.17 11.68 -4.94
CA LYS A 31 3.50 11.56 -4.31
C LYS A 31 4.21 10.27 -4.71
N ILE A 32 3.49 9.15 -4.78
CA ILE A 32 4.02 7.85 -5.22
C ILE A 32 4.46 7.89 -6.68
N SER A 33 3.67 8.52 -7.54
CA SER A 33 3.95 8.63 -8.97
C SER A 33 5.13 9.56 -9.27
N ASP A 34 5.28 10.64 -8.50
CA ASP A 34 6.31 11.66 -8.68
C ASP A 34 7.72 11.17 -8.31
N ASN A 35 7.84 10.37 -7.24
CA ASN A 35 9.13 9.83 -6.80
C ASN A 35 9.03 8.36 -6.36
N PRO A 36 8.85 7.42 -7.31
CA PRO A 36 8.70 6.00 -6.97
C PRO A 36 9.85 5.40 -6.14
N PRO A 37 11.14 5.71 -6.39
CA PRO A 37 12.24 5.17 -5.59
C PRO A 37 12.15 5.53 -4.10
N ALA A 38 11.98 6.81 -3.77
CA ALA A 38 11.89 7.24 -2.38
C ALA A 38 10.63 6.69 -1.70
N GLN A 39 9.53 6.63 -2.45
CA GLN A 39 8.25 6.15 -1.94
C GLN A 39 8.26 4.63 -1.71
N TYR A 40 8.98 3.86 -2.52
CA TYR A 40 9.15 2.43 -2.27
C TYR A 40 9.87 2.15 -0.95
N VAL A 41 10.91 2.91 -0.60
CA VAL A 41 11.60 2.78 0.70
C VAL A 41 10.64 3.04 1.86
N LEU A 42 9.81 4.08 1.76
CA LEU A 42 8.77 4.40 2.73
C LEU A 42 7.74 3.27 2.83
N VAL A 43 7.19 2.80 1.71
CA VAL A 43 6.21 1.70 1.67
C VAL A 43 6.80 0.43 2.27
N LYS A 44 8.03 0.05 1.90
CA LYS A 44 8.71 -1.13 2.45
C LYS A 44 8.90 -1.03 3.96
N THR A 45 9.18 0.16 4.48
CA THR A 45 9.28 0.43 5.93
C THR A 45 7.93 0.27 6.62
N VAL A 46 6.86 0.82 6.05
CA VAL A 46 5.49 0.68 6.57
C VAL A 46 5.07 -0.79 6.60
N VAL A 47 5.26 -1.50 5.50
CA VAL A 47 4.96 -2.95 5.40
C VAL A 47 5.78 -3.75 6.40
N GLY A 48 7.08 -3.45 6.57
CA GLY A 48 7.93 -4.09 7.57
C GLY A 48 7.43 -3.93 9.00
N LYS A 49 6.97 -2.73 9.38
CA LYS A 49 6.36 -2.48 10.70
C LYS A 49 5.07 -3.26 10.92
N MET A 50 4.30 -3.49 9.87
CA MET A 50 3.07 -4.30 9.93
C MET A 50 3.35 -5.80 9.95
N LEU A 51 4.43 -6.24 9.33
CA LEU A 51 4.82 -7.64 9.26
C LEU A 51 5.23 -8.25 10.60
N GLY A 52 5.55 -7.44 11.62
CA GLY A 52 5.63 -7.93 13.00
C GLY A 52 4.35 -8.63 13.49
N ALA A 53 3.21 -8.39 12.84
CA ALA A 53 1.95 -9.13 13.02
C ALA A 53 1.79 -10.36 12.10
N ILE A 54 2.63 -10.53 11.06
CA ILE A 54 2.55 -11.56 10.02
C ILE A 54 3.57 -12.70 10.21
N ASP A 55 4.49 -12.62 11.17
CA ASP A 55 5.39 -13.75 11.51
C ASP A 55 4.62 -15.05 11.82
N ALA A 56 3.36 -14.95 12.28
CA ALA A 56 2.45 -16.07 12.46
C ALA A 56 2.00 -16.79 11.15
N ARG A 57 2.31 -16.24 9.96
CA ARG A 57 1.93 -16.78 8.64
C ARG A 57 3.09 -17.47 7.90
N ALA A 58 4.18 -17.77 8.60
CA ALA A 58 5.32 -18.48 8.03
C ALA A 58 4.94 -19.94 7.72
N GLU A 59 4.74 -20.26 6.45
CA GLU A 59 4.45 -21.65 6.04
C GLU A 59 5.75 -22.47 6.11
N PRO A 60 5.66 -23.80 6.33
CA PRO A 60 6.82 -24.69 6.24
C PRO A 60 7.55 -24.58 4.89
N ILE A 61 8.81 -25.01 4.86
CA ILE A 61 9.53 -25.23 3.62
C ILE A 61 9.01 -26.53 3.00
N GLU A 62 8.70 -26.52 1.71
CA GLU A 62 8.13 -27.68 1.02
C GLU A 62 9.22 -28.75 0.79
N PRO A 63 8.87 -30.04 0.70
CA PRO A 63 9.86 -31.11 0.49
C PRO A 63 10.67 -30.99 -0.80
N ASP A 64 10.06 -30.43 -1.84
CA ASP A 64 10.69 -30.15 -3.14
C ASP A 64 11.52 -28.86 -3.13
N GLY A 65 11.51 -28.07 -2.04
CA GLY A 65 12.30 -26.85 -1.87
C GLY A 65 11.47 -25.62 -1.48
N TYR A 66 12.03 -24.42 -1.67
CA TYR A 66 11.34 -23.15 -1.38
C TYR A 66 10.79 -22.51 -2.66
N ASN A 67 9.46 -22.34 -2.74
CA ASN A 67 8.83 -21.59 -3.81
C ASN A 67 8.66 -20.11 -3.46
N LEU A 68 9.37 -19.23 -4.18
CA LEU A 68 9.30 -17.77 -4.04
C LEU A 68 7.86 -17.23 -4.24
N LEU A 69 7.02 -17.96 -4.98
CA LEU A 69 5.65 -17.54 -5.28
C LEU A 69 4.58 -18.15 -4.37
N LYS A 70 4.96 -18.87 -3.29
CA LYS A 70 4.01 -19.65 -2.48
C LYS A 70 2.87 -18.83 -1.86
N TYR A 71 3.13 -17.57 -1.50
CA TYR A 71 2.15 -16.74 -0.81
C TYR A 71 1.09 -16.10 -1.71
N CYS A 72 1.29 -16.13 -3.03
CA CYS A 72 0.35 -15.58 -4.00
C CYS A 72 0.08 -14.10 -3.81
N TRP A 73 1.13 -13.32 -3.53
CA TRP A 73 1.01 -11.88 -3.34
C TRP A 73 0.62 -11.17 -4.65
N THR A 74 -0.63 -10.72 -4.70
CA THR A 74 -1.19 -9.86 -5.76
C THR A 74 -1.88 -8.67 -5.09
N PRO A 75 -2.01 -7.51 -5.78
CA PRO A 75 -2.74 -6.38 -5.21
C PRO A 75 -4.16 -6.76 -4.80
N ALA A 76 -4.86 -7.60 -5.58
CA ALA A 76 -6.18 -8.13 -5.24
C ALA A 76 -6.16 -8.95 -3.93
N ASN A 77 -5.18 -9.83 -3.74
CA ASN A 77 -5.07 -10.65 -2.53
C ASN A 77 -4.64 -9.85 -1.29
N ALA A 78 -3.91 -8.74 -1.47
CA ALA A 78 -3.40 -7.93 -0.37
C ALA A 78 -4.31 -6.74 -0.01
N LEU A 79 -5.10 -6.25 -0.96
CA LEU A 79 -5.88 -5.02 -0.83
C LEU A 79 -7.36 -5.16 -1.20
N GLY A 80 -7.82 -6.30 -1.75
CA GLY A 80 -9.22 -6.47 -2.14
C GLY A 80 -9.66 -5.48 -3.22
N ASP A 81 -10.83 -4.86 -3.06
CA ASP A 81 -11.40 -3.89 -4.02
C ASP A 81 -10.54 -2.63 -4.23
N TRP A 82 -9.55 -2.39 -3.36
CA TRP A 82 -8.60 -1.29 -3.50
C TRP A 82 -7.51 -1.58 -4.52
N ALA A 83 -7.36 -2.81 -5.01
CA ALA A 83 -6.25 -3.22 -5.85
C ALA A 83 -6.02 -2.31 -7.06
N GLU A 84 -7.09 -2.00 -7.81
CA GLU A 84 -7.00 -1.13 -8.99
C GLU A 84 -6.71 0.32 -8.60
N ARG A 85 -7.44 0.85 -7.62
CA ARG A 85 -7.30 2.23 -7.14
C ARG A 85 -5.93 2.52 -6.52
N ALA A 86 -5.35 1.54 -5.84
CA ALA A 86 -4.04 1.66 -5.22
C ALA A 86 -2.91 1.75 -6.28
N GLY A 87 -3.13 1.24 -7.49
CA GLY A 87 -2.19 1.35 -8.61
C GLY A 87 -0.76 0.98 -8.22
N LEU A 88 0.17 1.92 -8.44
CA LEU A 88 1.58 1.74 -8.13
C LEU A 88 1.84 1.50 -6.63
N ALA A 89 1.08 2.11 -5.74
CA ALA A 89 1.18 1.87 -4.30
C ALA A 89 0.85 0.41 -3.96
N GLY A 90 -0.19 -0.13 -4.60
CA GLY A 90 -0.56 -1.53 -4.45
C GLY A 90 0.54 -2.47 -4.91
N GLN A 91 1.21 -2.16 -6.03
CA GLN A 91 2.38 -2.90 -6.49
C GLN A 91 3.52 -2.82 -5.47
N MET A 92 3.87 -1.63 -4.98
CA MET A 92 4.92 -1.47 -3.98
C MET A 92 4.65 -2.28 -2.69
N VAL A 93 3.40 -2.26 -2.21
CA VAL A 93 2.98 -3.04 -1.02
C VAL A 93 3.23 -4.53 -1.23
N VAL A 94 2.79 -5.10 -2.35
CA VAL A 94 2.94 -6.54 -2.58
C VAL A 94 4.38 -6.97 -2.82
N ARG A 95 5.21 -6.10 -3.44
CA ARG A 95 6.65 -6.38 -3.57
C ARG A 95 7.36 -6.33 -2.23
N ALA A 96 7.01 -5.38 -1.36
CA ALA A 96 7.54 -5.37 0.00
C ALA A 96 7.12 -6.62 0.79
N LEU A 97 5.86 -7.07 0.67
CA LEU A 97 5.41 -8.31 1.31
C LEU A 97 6.18 -9.54 0.80
N GLU A 98 6.42 -9.63 -0.51
CA GLU A 98 7.26 -10.68 -1.11
C GLU A 98 8.66 -10.69 -0.50
N THR A 99 9.38 -9.58 -0.59
CA THR A 99 10.79 -9.56 -0.23
C THR A 99 11.04 -9.72 1.26
N TRP A 100 10.14 -9.20 2.11
CA TRP A 100 10.19 -9.52 3.54
C TRP A 100 9.92 -10.99 3.83
N SER A 101 8.96 -11.61 3.13
CA SER A 101 8.67 -13.04 3.30
C SER A 101 9.85 -13.91 2.85
N TRP A 102 10.54 -13.53 1.77
CA TRP A 102 11.74 -14.20 1.29
C TRP A 102 12.91 -14.04 2.26
N GLN A 103 13.14 -12.84 2.79
CA GLN A 103 14.22 -12.60 3.76
C GLN A 103 14.09 -13.52 4.99
N ARG A 104 12.86 -13.71 5.49
CA ARG A 104 12.58 -14.61 6.61
C ARG A 104 12.71 -16.08 6.21
N ASP A 105 12.06 -16.48 5.12
CA ASP A 105 11.90 -17.90 4.80
C ASP A 105 13.14 -18.51 4.13
N LEU A 106 13.91 -17.74 3.35
CA LEU A 106 15.16 -18.23 2.78
C LEU A 106 16.19 -18.53 3.88
N ALA A 107 16.21 -17.75 4.96
CA ALA A 107 17.03 -18.07 6.14
C ALA A 107 16.61 -19.41 6.76
N ARG A 108 15.30 -19.66 6.91
CA ARG A 108 14.76 -20.95 7.37
C ARG A 108 15.04 -22.09 6.39
N ALA A 109 15.20 -21.78 5.11
CA ALA A 109 15.57 -22.72 4.05
C ALA A 109 17.09 -22.95 3.93
N GLY A 110 17.90 -22.43 4.86
CA GLY A 110 19.34 -22.70 4.92
C GLY A 110 20.22 -21.73 4.12
N TYR A 111 19.67 -20.63 3.60
CA TYR A 111 20.45 -19.62 2.90
C TYR A 111 21.13 -18.64 3.86
N PRO A 112 22.36 -18.16 3.54
CA PRO A 112 23.03 -17.13 4.32
C PRO A 112 22.35 -15.77 4.17
N ALA A 113 22.16 -15.05 5.28
CA ALA A 113 21.35 -13.84 5.33
C ALA A 113 21.90 -12.69 4.46
N GLU A 114 23.21 -12.44 4.48
CA GLU A 114 23.82 -11.32 3.75
C GLU A 114 23.77 -11.49 2.22
N PRO A 115 24.23 -12.60 1.61
CA PRO A 115 24.10 -12.79 0.16
C PRO A 115 22.65 -12.76 -0.33
N VAL A 116 21.73 -13.30 0.46
CA VAL A 116 20.29 -13.24 0.14
C VAL A 116 19.77 -11.80 0.19
N ALA A 117 20.13 -11.02 1.21
CA ALA A 117 19.71 -9.63 1.30
C ALA A 117 20.22 -8.81 0.10
N GLN A 118 21.44 -9.06 -0.36
CA GLN A 118 21.99 -8.44 -1.55
C GLN A 118 21.22 -8.85 -2.82
N ALA A 119 20.93 -10.14 -3.00
CA ALA A 119 20.16 -10.66 -4.13
C ALA A 119 18.74 -10.05 -4.18
N ILE A 120 18.07 -9.99 -3.04
CA ILE A 120 16.75 -9.35 -2.89
C ILE A 120 16.84 -7.85 -3.19
N GLY A 121 17.89 -7.16 -2.72
CA GLY A 121 18.10 -5.74 -3.02
C GLY A 121 18.27 -5.46 -4.52
N GLN A 122 18.95 -6.34 -5.26
CA GLN A 122 19.08 -6.24 -6.72
C GLN A 122 17.74 -6.45 -7.43
N TYR A 123 16.94 -7.43 -6.98
CA TYR A 123 15.57 -7.63 -7.46
C TYR A 123 14.74 -6.35 -7.27
N GLU A 124 14.76 -5.76 -6.08
CA GLU A 124 14.02 -4.53 -5.78
C GLU A 124 14.50 -3.33 -6.61
N ALA A 125 15.82 -3.17 -6.77
CA ALA A 125 16.38 -2.09 -7.59
C ALA A 125 15.94 -2.18 -9.06
N ALA A 126 15.86 -3.40 -9.61
CA ALA A 126 15.35 -3.63 -10.96
C ALA A 126 13.87 -3.21 -11.08
N LEU A 127 13.03 -3.57 -10.10
CA LEU A 127 11.63 -3.16 -10.08
C LEU A 127 11.45 -1.65 -9.97
N VAL A 128 12.19 -1.01 -9.07
CA VAL A 128 12.13 0.44 -8.87
C VAL A 128 12.51 1.18 -10.16
N SER A 129 13.59 0.76 -10.81
CA SER A 129 14.06 1.36 -12.07
C SER A 129 13.05 1.22 -13.20
N ALA A 130 12.32 0.11 -13.23
CA ALA A 130 11.31 -0.18 -14.24
C ALA A 130 9.87 0.18 -13.82
N ARG A 131 9.70 0.96 -12.73
CA ARG A 131 8.41 1.39 -12.19
C ARG A 131 7.41 0.23 -11.98
N PHE A 132 7.91 -0.90 -11.48
CA PHE A 132 7.08 -2.04 -11.03
C PHE A 132 6.19 -2.66 -12.12
N THR A 133 6.63 -2.67 -13.37
CA THR A 133 5.90 -3.36 -14.46
C THR A 133 5.97 -4.88 -14.32
N ASP A 134 4.94 -5.58 -14.79
CA ASP A 134 4.89 -7.06 -14.73
C ASP A 134 6.04 -7.73 -15.48
N SER A 135 6.44 -7.18 -16.63
CA SER A 135 7.59 -7.68 -17.41
C SER A 135 8.90 -7.53 -16.64
N SER A 136 9.12 -6.37 -15.98
CA SER A 136 10.31 -6.17 -15.14
C SER A 136 10.33 -7.11 -13.94
N ARG A 137 9.16 -7.40 -13.36
CA ARG A 137 9.04 -8.37 -12.28
C ARG A 137 9.39 -9.78 -12.73
N ALA A 138 8.88 -10.22 -13.87
CA ALA A 138 9.20 -11.54 -14.41
C ALA A 138 10.71 -11.70 -14.65
N ALA A 139 11.35 -10.70 -15.27
CA ALA A 139 12.79 -10.69 -15.51
C ALA A 139 13.61 -10.65 -14.22
N ALA A 140 13.25 -9.77 -13.28
CA ALA A 140 13.92 -9.65 -11.98
C ALA A 140 13.79 -10.94 -11.15
N LEU A 141 12.63 -11.60 -11.19
CA LEU A 141 12.39 -12.85 -10.48
C LEU A 141 13.23 -14.00 -11.07
N GLN A 142 13.36 -14.08 -12.40
CA GLN A 142 14.25 -15.04 -13.04
C GLN A 142 15.71 -14.81 -12.64
N ALA A 143 16.15 -13.55 -12.61
CA ALA A 143 17.49 -13.19 -12.15
C ALA A 143 17.71 -13.57 -10.67
N LEU A 144 16.72 -13.35 -9.81
CA LEU A 144 16.78 -13.74 -8.39
C LEU A 144 16.90 -15.26 -8.22
N VAL A 145 16.13 -16.06 -8.97
CA VAL A 145 16.25 -17.53 -8.92
C VAL A 145 17.66 -17.99 -9.31
N ALA A 146 18.23 -17.42 -10.39
CA ALA A 146 19.59 -17.75 -10.81
C ALA A 146 20.65 -17.33 -9.77
N GLU A 147 20.45 -16.19 -9.09
CA GLU A 147 21.31 -15.75 -7.98
C GLU A 147 21.25 -16.70 -6.79
N LEU A 148 20.04 -17.11 -6.39
CA LEU A 148 19.84 -18.05 -5.29
C LEU A 148 20.45 -19.43 -5.60
N ASP A 149 20.34 -19.91 -6.83
CA ASP A 149 21.00 -21.14 -7.24
C ASP A 149 22.54 -21.03 -7.09
N ARG A 150 23.14 -19.90 -7.48
CA ARG A 150 24.58 -19.65 -7.25
C ARG A 150 24.93 -19.61 -5.76
N ILE A 151 24.13 -18.95 -4.93
CA ILE A 151 24.33 -18.91 -3.46
C ILE A 151 24.26 -20.34 -2.89
N LYS A 152 23.30 -21.15 -3.34
CA LYS A 152 23.14 -22.55 -2.92
C LYS A 152 24.34 -23.43 -3.27
N HIS A 153 25.05 -23.19 -4.39
CA HIS A 153 26.27 -23.94 -4.71
C HIS A 153 27.36 -23.82 -3.61
N GLY A 154 27.42 -22.69 -2.91
CA GLY A 154 28.29 -22.49 -1.74
C GLY A 154 27.67 -22.95 -0.41
N ASN A 155 26.41 -23.37 -0.39
CA ASN A 155 25.63 -23.68 0.81
C ASN A 155 24.77 -24.95 0.57
N PRO A 156 25.37 -26.16 0.55
CA PRO A 156 24.68 -27.39 0.13
C PRO A 156 23.53 -27.84 1.04
N GLY A 157 23.39 -27.28 2.25
CA GLY A 157 22.24 -27.48 3.13
C GLY A 157 21.02 -26.60 2.77
N ALA A 158 21.15 -25.67 1.83
CA ALA A 158 20.08 -24.80 1.41
C ALA A 158 19.09 -25.51 0.48
N ALA A 159 17.80 -25.32 0.72
CA ALA A 159 16.74 -25.87 -0.12
C ALA A 159 16.77 -25.25 -1.52
N GLU A 160 16.37 -26.00 -2.55
CA GLU A 160 16.27 -25.44 -3.91
C GLU A 160 15.22 -24.32 -3.96
N ALA A 161 15.61 -23.14 -4.46
CA ALA A 161 14.70 -22.02 -4.65
C ALA A 161 14.11 -22.04 -6.07
N ARG A 162 12.80 -21.89 -6.18
CA ARG A 162 12.07 -21.87 -7.47
C ARG A 162 11.01 -20.79 -7.49
N ALA A 163 10.56 -20.41 -8.68
CA ALA A 163 9.45 -19.47 -8.87
C ALA A 163 8.34 -20.12 -9.70
N VAL A 164 7.56 -21.01 -9.06
CA VAL A 164 6.49 -21.75 -9.74
C VAL A 164 5.13 -21.15 -9.38
N PRO A 165 4.33 -20.68 -10.35
CA PRO A 165 2.98 -20.21 -10.08
C PRO A 165 2.10 -21.40 -9.68
N ARG A 166 1.74 -21.49 -8.40
CA ARG A 166 0.83 -22.52 -7.85
C ARG A 166 -0.48 -21.97 -7.31
N CYS A 167 -0.68 -20.66 -7.45
CA CYS A 167 -1.84 -19.97 -6.95
C CYS A 167 -3.07 -20.40 -7.74
N GLN A 168 -3.95 -21.20 -7.13
CA GLN A 168 -5.32 -21.33 -7.62
C GLN A 168 -5.99 -19.95 -7.56
N VAL A 169 -6.97 -19.70 -8.43
CA VAL A 169 -7.65 -18.39 -8.61
C VAL A 169 -8.47 -17.96 -7.38
N THR A 170 -8.35 -18.64 -6.24
CA THR A 170 -9.04 -18.26 -5.00
C THR A 170 -8.44 -16.97 -4.45
N SER A 171 -9.17 -15.87 -4.68
CA SER A 171 -8.86 -14.58 -4.06
C SER A 171 -8.83 -14.75 -2.54
N LYS A 172 -7.76 -14.26 -1.90
CA LYS A 172 -7.68 -14.23 -0.43
C LYS A 172 -8.52 -13.10 0.17
N SER A 173 -9.06 -12.20 -0.65
CA SER A 173 -9.99 -11.17 -0.21
C SER A 173 -11.33 -11.78 0.22
N LEU A 174 -11.90 -11.28 1.32
CA LEU A 174 -13.19 -11.68 1.84
C LEU A 174 -14.26 -10.65 1.44
N ALA A 175 -15.28 -11.12 0.71
CA ALA A 175 -16.45 -10.31 0.39
C ALA A 175 -17.35 -10.18 1.63
N LEU A 176 -17.57 -8.95 2.11
CA LEU A 176 -18.46 -8.65 3.24
C LEU A 176 -19.58 -7.72 2.82
N ASN A 177 -20.79 -8.00 3.30
CA ASN A 177 -21.92 -7.06 3.20
C ASN A 177 -21.78 -5.97 4.27
N VAL A 178 -21.97 -4.71 3.92
CA VAL A 178 -21.90 -3.59 4.88
C VAL A 178 -23.30 -3.21 5.33
N LYS A 179 -23.58 -3.30 6.63
CA LYS A 179 -24.84 -2.87 7.24
C LYS A 179 -24.61 -1.71 8.19
N LEU A 180 -25.32 -0.61 7.98
CA LEU A 180 -25.30 0.56 8.84
C LEU A 180 -26.59 0.63 9.67
N ALA A 181 -26.47 1.08 10.91
CA ALA A 181 -27.62 1.36 11.77
C ALA A 181 -27.45 2.73 12.48
N PRO A 182 -28.26 3.76 12.16
CA PRO A 182 -29.28 3.79 11.10
C PRO A 182 -28.69 3.58 9.68
N ASP A 183 -29.55 3.24 8.72
CA ASP A 183 -29.15 2.80 7.36
C ASP A 183 -28.90 3.95 6.37
N ASP A 184 -29.03 5.18 6.83
CA ASP A 184 -28.77 6.44 6.11
C ASP A 184 -27.35 6.99 6.34
N GLY A 185 -26.51 6.24 7.05
CA GLY A 185 -25.10 6.54 7.22
C GLY A 185 -24.32 6.44 5.90
N ARG A 186 -23.19 7.16 5.84
CA ARG A 186 -22.21 7.03 4.75
C ARG A 186 -20.90 6.52 5.33
N ALA A 187 -20.57 5.28 4.97
CA ALA A 187 -19.33 4.64 5.37
C ALA A 187 -18.25 4.81 4.29
N ARG A 188 -17.01 4.89 4.72
CA ARG A 188 -15.80 4.82 3.91
C ARG A 188 -14.84 3.84 4.52
N PHE A 189 -14.03 3.23 3.68
CA PHE A 189 -13.07 2.20 4.05
C PHE A 189 -11.72 2.43 3.38
N ILE A 190 -10.65 1.99 4.03
CA ILE A 190 -9.29 2.00 3.50
C ILE A 190 -8.47 0.86 4.13
N PRO A 191 -7.68 0.09 3.35
CA PRO A 191 -6.73 -0.88 3.89
C PRO A 191 -5.77 -0.18 4.85
N TYR A 192 -5.55 -0.77 6.01
CA TYR A 192 -4.72 -0.18 7.06
C TYR A 192 -3.30 0.15 6.55
N VAL A 193 -2.76 -0.68 5.66
CA VAL A 193 -1.47 -0.42 5.00
C VAL A 193 -1.46 0.88 4.19
N LEU A 194 -2.51 1.17 3.43
CA LEU A 194 -2.61 2.40 2.64
C LEU A 194 -2.82 3.63 3.55
N HIS A 195 -3.62 3.48 4.60
CA HIS A 195 -3.77 4.52 5.62
C HIS A 195 -2.44 4.90 6.29
N GLN A 196 -1.62 3.90 6.62
CA GLN A 196 -0.30 4.11 7.22
C GLN A 196 0.73 4.67 6.22
N ILE A 197 0.60 4.36 4.93
CA ILE A 197 1.39 5.01 3.87
C ILE A 197 1.09 6.50 3.82
N CYS A 198 -0.20 6.90 3.82
CA CYS A 198 -0.59 8.31 3.88
C CYS A 198 0.01 9.01 5.10
N GLN A 199 -0.09 8.38 6.29
CA GLN A 199 0.50 8.91 7.52
C GLN A 199 2.02 9.05 7.42
N ALA A 200 2.72 8.05 6.87
CA ALA A 200 4.18 8.09 6.70
C ALA A 200 4.62 9.15 5.68
N GLN A 201 3.78 9.48 4.71
CA GLN A 201 3.96 10.60 3.78
C GLN A 201 3.61 11.97 4.38
N GLN A 202 3.32 12.02 5.69
CA GLN A 202 2.93 13.22 6.42
C GLN A 202 1.65 13.86 5.85
N LEU A 203 0.72 13.03 5.38
CA LEU A 203 -0.63 13.45 5.05
C LEU A 203 -1.56 13.15 6.24
N ASP A 204 -2.64 13.91 6.37
CA ASP A 204 -3.76 13.50 7.21
C ASP A 204 -4.39 12.24 6.59
N PRO A 205 -4.30 11.07 7.24
CA PRO A 205 -4.81 9.84 6.66
C PRO A 205 -6.35 9.78 6.65
N ASP A 206 -7.03 10.63 7.43
CA ASP A 206 -8.49 10.76 7.46
C ASP A 206 -9.03 11.77 6.42
N ASP A 207 -8.14 12.50 5.73
CA ASP A 207 -8.51 13.38 4.62
C ASP A 207 -8.60 12.57 3.31
N PRO A 208 -9.80 12.34 2.76
CA PRO A 208 -10.01 11.52 1.57
C PRO A 208 -9.54 12.18 0.27
N VAL A 209 -9.22 13.47 0.28
CA VAL A 209 -8.65 14.19 -0.86
C VAL A 209 -7.14 13.99 -0.89
N ARG A 210 -6.49 14.03 0.28
CA ARG A 210 -5.04 13.89 0.41
C ARG A 210 -4.64 12.42 0.44
N CYS A 211 -5.33 11.61 1.23
CA CYS A 211 -5.23 10.15 1.27
C CYS A 211 -6.28 9.56 0.35
N ASP A 212 -6.03 9.59 -0.95
CA ASP A 212 -6.99 9.32 -2.01
C ASP A 212 -7.36 7.84 -2.21
N TYR A 213 -7.03 6.97 -1.25
CA TYR A 213 -7.36 5.54 -1.25
C TYR A 213 -8.67 5.18 -0.55
N TRP A 214 -9.36 6.13 0.08
CA TRP A 214 -10.68 5.86 0.67
C TRP A 214 -11.69 5.44 -0.41
N LEU A 215 -12.40 4.34 -0.15
CA LEU A 215 -13.55 3.89 -0.96
C LEU A 215 -14.83 4.06 -0.16
N ASP A 216 -15.88 4.56 -0.83
CA ASP A 216 -17.21 4.62 -0.25
C ASP A 216 -17.79 3.21 -0.12
N GLY A 217 -18.54 2.99 0.97
CA GLY A 217 -19.28 1.77 1.20
C GLY A 217 -20.39 1.58 0.17
N LYS A 218 -20.62 0.34 -0.25
CA LYS A 218 -21.73 -0.06 -1.12
C LYS A 218 -22.85 -0.64 -0.26
N LYS A 219 -24.10 -0.18 -0.47
CA LYS A 219 -25.26 -0.62 0.33
C LYS A 219 -25.79 -2.00 -0.10
N ASP A 220 -25.71 -2.29 -1.41
CA ASP A 220 -26.37 -3.45 -2.01
C ASP A 220 -25.39 -4.43 -2.67
N GLU A 221 -24.09 -4.19 -2.55
CA GLU A 221 -23.04 -5.05 -3.08
C GLU A 221 -22.01 -5.35 -1.99
N PRO A 222 -21.52 -6.61 -1.91
CA PRO A 222 -20.38 -6.92 -1.08
C PRO A 222 -19.15 -6.12 -1.50
N ILE A 223 -18.31 -5.77 -0.52
CA ILE A 223 -16.98 -5.20 -0.74
C ILE A 223 -15.97 -6.28 -0.42
N ALA A 224 -14.99 -6.48 -1.29
CA ALA A 224 -13.90 -7.41 -1.03
C ALA A 224 -12.81 -6.73 -0.18
N PHE A 225 -12.64 -7.20 1.06
CA PHE A 225 -11.62 -6.72 1.98
C PHE A 225 -10.45 -7.70 2.06
N ALA A 226 -9.23 -7.18 2.20
CA ALA A 226 -8.05 -8.00 2.45
C ALA A 226 -7.17 -7.33 3.51
N GLY A 227 -6.84 -8.08 4.56
CA GLY A 227 -6.10 -7.56 5.70
C GLY A 227 -6.89 -6.50 6.49
N GLU A 228 -6.26 -6.01 7.55
CA GLU A 228 -6.89 -5.05 8.44
C GLU A 228 -7.32 -3.78 7.70
N THR A 229 -8.50 -3.28 8.05
CA THR A 229 -9.16 -2.17 7.35
C THR A 229 -9.59 -1.11 8.35
N VAL A 230 -9.35 0.16 8.01
CA VAL A 230 -9.87 1.32 8.75
C VAL A 230 -11.19 1.75 8.12
N TYR A 231 -12.14 2.17 8.94
CA TYR A 231 -13.41 2.70 8.51
C TYR A 231 -13.72 4.06 9.14
N SER A 232 -14.50 4.86 8.42
CA SER A 232 -15.14 6.08 8.92
C SER A 232 -16.59 6.07 8.48
N VAL A 233 -17.53 6.34 9.38
CA VAL A 233 -18.96 6.46 9.09
C VAL A 233 -19.45 7.81 9.57
N ARG A 234 -20.25 8.49 8.73
CA ARG A 234 -20.95 9.71 9.09
C ARG A 234 -22.45 9.51 8.88
N TRP A 235 -23.24 9.72 9.93
CA TRP A 235 -24.70 9.77 9.88
C TRP A 235 -25.21 11.21 9.72
N PRO A 236 -26.45 11.40 9.28
CA PRO A 236 -27.11 12.70 9.36
C PRO A 236 -27.07 13.29 10.78
N GLY A 237 -27.02 14.61 10.87
CA GLY A 237 -26.87 15.32 12.16
C GLY A 237 -25.42 15.40 12.68
N GLY A 238 -24.44 14.98 11.88
CA GLY A 238 -23.00 15.17 12.18
C GLY A 238 -22.41 14.12 13.12
N VAL A 239 -23.17 13.07 13.47
CA VAL A 239 -22.66 11.96 14.27
C VAL A 239 -21.73 11.11 13.42
N ALA A 240 -20.56 10.78 13.95
CA ALA A 240 -19.56 9.99 13.26
C ALA A 240 -19.01 8.87 14.15
N ALA A 241 -18.55 7.80 13.50
CA ALA A 241 -17.77 6.73 14.12
C ALA A 241 -16.56 6.42 13.23
N ALA A 242 -15.46 6.02 13.84
CA ALA A 242 -14.29 5.53 13.12
C ALA A 242 -13.67 4.39 13.91
N GLY A 243 -12.94 3.52 13.22
CA GLY A 243 -12.28 2.40 13.85
C GLY A 243 -11.54 1.53 12.86
N ARG A 244 -11.09 0.38 13.33
CA ARG A 244 -10.39 -0.64 12.55
C ARG A 244 -11.00 -2.00 12.83
N PHE A 245 -10.97 -2.88 11.83
CA PHE A 245 -11.37 -4.28 11.97
C PHE A 245 -10.46 -5.17 11.12
N ASP A 246 -10.40 -6.44 11.50
CA ASP A 246 -9.80 -7.51 10.69
C ASP A 246 -10.94 -8.29 9.99
N PRO A 247 -11.05 -8.24 8.65
CA PRO A 247 -12.07 -8.96 7.90
C PRO A 247 -12.09 -10.46 8.20
N ASP A 248 -10.94 -11.07 8.49
CA ASP A 248 -10.85 -12.51 8.74
C ASP A 248 -11.68 -12.93 9.98
N THR A 249 -11.91 -12.01 10.93
CA THR A 249 -12.75 -12.26 12.12
C THR A 249 -14.25 -12.29 11.81
N LEU A 250 -14.66 -11.82 10.62
CA LEU A 250 -16.05 -11.74 10.16
C LEU A 250 -16.37 -12.80 9.08
N ARG A 251 -15.46 -13.74 8.82
CA ARG A 251 -15.58 -14.74 7.74
C ARG A 251 -16.80 -15.66 7.90
N SER A 252 -17.20 -15.99 9.13
CA SER A 252 -18.40 -16.80 9.39
C SER A 252 -19.71 -16.05 9.12
N ASP A 253 -19.70 -14.74 9.38
CA ASP A 253 -20.91 -13.92 9.41
C ASP A 253 -21.18 -13.25 8.05
N GLY A 254 -20.11 -13.03 7.26
CA GLY A 254 -20.19 -12.41 5.93
C GLY A 254 -20.72 -10.97 5.94
N THR A 255 -20.77 -10.34 7.12
CA THR A 255 -21.40 -9.04 7.33
C THR A 255 -20.59 -8.19 8.29
N LEU A 256 -20.29 -6.95 7.89
CA LEU A 256 -19.78 -5.90 8.75
C LEU A 256 -20.94 -5.00 9.18
N ALA A 257 -21.26 -5.00 10.48
CA ALA A 257 -22.31 -4.14 11.04
C ALA A 257 -21.69 -2.94 11.78
N LEU A 258 -21.96 -1.72 11.30
CA LEU A 258 -21.51 -0.47 11.92
C LEU A 258 -22.71 0.29 12.47
N ARG A 259 -22.62 0.71 13.73
CA ARG A 259 -23.73 1.34 14.45
C ARG A 259 -23.35 2.74 14.89
N GLN A 260 -24.33 3.64 14.84
CA GLN A 260 -24.20 4.97 15.40
C GLN A 260 -23.88 4.84 16.91
N PRO A 261 -22.85 5.54 17.41
CA PRO A 261 -22.55 5.54 18.83
C PRO A 261 -23.74 6.07 19.63
N ALA A 262 -24.04 5.44 20.76
CA ALA A 262 -25.02 5.99 21.69
C ALA A 262 -24.54 7.37 22.17
N VAL A 263 -25.39 8.40 22.01
CA VAL A 263 -25.13 9.71 22.61
C VAL A 263 -25.15 9.51 24.12
N LYS A 264 -23.99 9.60 24.78
CA LYS A 264 -23.95 9.66 26.24
C LYS A 264 -24.67 10.94 26.65
N ALA A 265 -25.84 10.81 27.28
CA ALA A 265 -26.49 11.94 27.93
C ALA A 265 -25.48 12.53 28.93
N LYS A 266 -25.18 13.82 28.77
CA LYS A 266 -24.40 14.57 29.74
C LYS A 266 -25.27 14.63 31.02
N PRO A 267 -24.78 14.23 32.19
CA PRO A 267 -25.55 14.32 33.44
C PRO A 267 -25.93 15.76 33.76
#